data_AF-A0A970JLW1-F1
#
_entry.id   AF-A0A970JLW1-F1
#
_cell.length_a   1.000
_cell.length_b   1.000
_cell.length_c   1.000
_cell.angle_alpha   90.00
_cell.angle_beta   90.00
_cell.angle_gamma   90.00
#
_symmetry.space_group_name_H-M   'P 1'
#
loop_
_entity.id
_entity.type
_entity.pdbx_description
1 polymer ?
#
loop_
_entity_poly.entity_id
_entity_poly.type
_entity_poly.pdbx_seq_one_letter_code
_entity_poly.pdbx_strand_id
1 'polypeptide(L)'
;MSKKKQKDNEIRETEKKSSGFLNIFFIVIVVALGVIFYLNFRANQFSHNKIINHSLVKEGSGLYADTIETGLNPKEPFSSKYYFRGKDVNNYLLLDGKCFRIINITQKNALKIMYIGDSNNNTCDNIEEKPLMVKWDENGNNEWETSTIKKQLENWAEQNNLKNSPYVIQNATWFIGGVQFFEGGSLTDDIKKERSSNLNEKTTYVGVVGLINTSDYLKANDKPCFEGTFKDIGQCGENNYLNNEKSFWTMNKTYNDVERVWAVERTLIEIDDKEVETTLLQSKYVTNNKFEAYPVVYLKENLILKGKGSTQQPYYIIGDYEK
;
A
#
# COMPACT_ATOMS: atom_id res chain seq x y z
N MET A 1 16.90 -2.33 84.50
CA MET A 1 17.22 -3.09 83.26
C MET A 1 16.11 -3.02 82.17
N SER A 2 15.20 -2.03 82.16
CA SER A 2 13.93 -2.15 81.39
C SER A 2 13.70 -1.14 80.26
N LYS A 3 14.24 0.10 80.29
CA LYS A 3 13.91 1.11 79.25
C LYS A 3 14.72 1.03 77.94
N LYS A 4 15.92 0.44 77.95
CA LYS A 4 16.78 0.38 76.74
C LYS A 4 16.31 -0.67 75.74
N LYS A 5 15.88 -1.85 76.23
CA LYS A 5 15.33 -2.94 75.40
C LYS A 5 14.01 -2.57 74.69
N GLN A 6 13.19 -1.72 75.31
CA GLN A 6 11.90 -1.31 74.74
C GLN A 6 12.09 -0.32 73.57
N LYS A 7 13.05 0.61 73.70
CA LYS A 7 13.40 1.57 72.64
C LYS A 7 14.07 0.88 71.44
N ASP A 8 14.92 -0.12 71.68
CA ASP A 8 15.57 -0.89 70.61
C ASP A 8 14.58 -1.77 69.81
N ASN A 9 13.49 -2.22 70.45
CA ASN A 9 12.41 -2.95 69.78
C ASN A 9 11.50 -2.03 68.95
N GLU A 10 11.20 -0.83 69.45
CA GLU A 10 10.40 0.17 68.71
C GLU A 10 11.12 0.63 67.43
N ILE A 11 12.43 0.90 67.54
CA ILE A 11 13.27 1.29 66.40
C ILE A 11 13.31 0.16 65.34
N ARG A 12 13.47 -1.10 65.78
CA ARG A 12 13.45 -2.27 64.87
C ARG A 12 12.10 -2.47 64.19
N GLU A 13 10.98 -2.21 64.85
CA GLU A 13 9.66 -2.29 64.22
C GLU A 13 9.44 -1.18 63.18
N THR A 14 9.89 0.03 63.46
CA THR A 14 9.83 1.14 62.47
C THR A 14 10.73 0.89 61.26
N GLU A 15 11.94 0.36 61.44
CA GLU A 15 12.83 0.00 60.33
C GLU A 15 12.25 -1.11 59.45
N LYS A 16 11.59 -2.10 60.07
CA LYS A 16 10.96 -3.22 59.33
C LYS A 16 9.75 -2.76 58.51
N LYS A 17 8.95 -1.81 59.01
CA LYS A 17 7.84 -1.19 58.27
C LYS A 17 8.34 -0.29 57.12
N SER A 18 9.41 0.47 57.35
CA SER A 18 10.02 1.31 56.31
C SER A 18 10.60 0.49 55.15
N SER A 19 11.23 -0.65 55.44
CA SER A 19 11.78 -1.56 54.43
C SER A 19 10.70 -2.20 53.56
N GLY A 20 9.57 -2.62 54.16
CA GLY A 20 8.45 -3.19 53.42
C GLY A 20 7.80 -2.19 52.46
N PHE A 21 7.68 -0.93 52.88
CA PHE A 21 7.10 0.13 52.05
C PHE A 21 7.99 0.48 50.85
N LEU A 22 9.32 0.52 51.05
CA LEU A 22 10.27 0.79 49.97
C LEU A 22 10.25 -0.31 48.89
N ASN A 23 10.16 -1.58 49.30
CA ASN A 23 10.09 -2.71 48.37
C ASN A 23 8.79 -2.70 47.55
N ILE A 24 7.65 -2.40 48.17
CA ILE A 24 6.37 -2.29 47.46
C ILE A 24 6.42 -1.13 46.46
N PHE A 25 6.96 0.01 46.85
CA PHE A 25 7.11 1.17 45.97
C PHE A 25 8.01 0.87 44.77
N PHE A 26 9.12 0.15 44.97
CA PHE A 26 10.02 -0.24 43.90
C PHE A 26 9.35 -1.22 42.91
N ILE A 27 8.58 -2.20 43.41
CA ILE A 27 7.82 -3.13 42.57
C ILE A 27 6.78 -2.38 41.73
N VAL A 28 6.04 -1.43 42.34
CA VAL A 28 5.05 -0.63 41.62
C VAL A 28 5.70 0.21 40.51
N ILE A 29 6.87 0.82 40.77
CA ILE A 29 7.62 1.56 39.76
C ILE A 29 8.10 0.65 38.62
N VAL A 30 8.66 -0.52 38.92
CA VAL A 30 9.15 -1.46 37.90
C VAL A 30 7.99 -1.99 37.05
N VAL A 31 6.83 -2.29 37.66
CA VAL A 31 5.63 -2.71 36.94
C VAL A 31 5.09 -1.56 36.08
N ALA A 32 5.02 -0.33 36.60
CA ALA A 32 4.56 0.82 35.84
C ALA A 32 5.50 1.13 34.64
N LEU A 33 6.81 1.09 34.85
CA LEU A 33 7.81 1.25 33.79
C LEU A 33 7.74 0.10 32.78
N GLY A 34 7.52 -1.13 33.23
CA GLY A 34 7.33 -2.30 32.37
C GLY A 34 6.07 -2.18 31.51
N VAL A 35 4.97 -1.68 32.07
CA VAL A 35 3.72 -1.40 31.34
C VAL A 35 3.91 -0.26 30.35
N ILE A 36 4.54 0.85 30.74
CA ILE A 36 4.84 1.97 29.83
C ILE A 36 5.77 1.54 28.70
N PHE A 37 6.82 0.77 29.00
CA PHE A 37 7.72 0.20 28.02
C PHE A 37 6.98 -0.75 27.07
N TYR A 38 6.16 -1.65 27.61
CA TYR A 38 5.35 -2.59 26.82
C TYR A 38 4.37 -1.87 25.89
N LEU A 39 3.68 -0.84 26.39
CA LEU A 39 2.74 -0.04 25.61
C LEU A 39 3.45 0.75 24.50
N ASN A 40 4.57 1.41 24.82
CA ASN A 40 5.38 2.14 23.84
C ASN A 40 6.04 1.22 22.81
N PHE A 41 6.45 0.02 23.22
CA PHE A 41 7.03 -0.99 22.33
C PHE A 41 5.97 -1.54 21.37
N ARG A 42 4.74 -1.82 21.84
CA ARG A 42 3.70 -2.40 20.98
C ARG A 42 3.10 -1.40 19.99
N ALA A 43 2.96 -0.13 20.38
CA ALA A 43 2.34 0.90 19.55
C ALA A 43 3.24 1.35 18.38
N ASN A 44 4.56 1.24 18.50
CA ASN A 44 5.52 1.86 17.56
C ASN A 44 6.28 0.90 16.64
N GLN A 45 6.03 -0.41 16.68
CA GLN A 45 6.84 -1.37 15.92
C GLN A 45 6.17 -1.83 14.62
N PHE A 46 4.88 -2.17 14.61
CA PHE A 46 4.29 -2.71 13.39
C PHE A 46 4.14 -1.68 12.26
N SER A 47 4.47 -2.11 11.05
CA SER A 47 4.51 -1.29 9.83
C SER A 47 3.27 -0.42 9.65
N HIS A 48 2.09 -1.04 9.74
CA HIS A 48 0.81 -0.35 9.58
C HIS A 48 0.60 0.75 10.64
N ASN A 49 0.88 0.48 11.92
CA ASN A 49 0.71 1.47 12.99
C ASN A 49 1.65 2.66 12.81
N LYS A 50 2.91 2.42 12.42
CA LYS A 50 3.86 3.49 12.14
C LYS A 50 3.38 4.39 11.01
N ILE A 51 2.95 3.80 9.90
CA ILE A 51 2.45 4.54 8.74
C ILE A 51 1.20 5.36 9.12
N ILE A 52 0.24 4.73 9.80
CA ILE A 52 -0.99 5.37 10.26
C ILE A 52 -0.66 6.56 11.18
N ASN A 53 0.17 6.38 12.20
CA ASN A 53 0.50 7.43 13.17
C ASN A 53 1.22 8.63 12.53
N HIS A 54 1.97 8.43 11.46
CA HIS A 54 2.72 9.50 10.79
C HIS A 54 1.95 10.18 9.66
N SER A 55 1.07 9.46 8.98
CA SER A 55 0.53 9.89 7.69
C SER A 55 -0.98 10.10 7.68
N LEU A 56 -1.71 9.67 8.72
CA LEU A 56 -3.16 9.82 8.78
C LEU A 56 -3.55 11.30 8.86
N VAL A 57 -4.35 11.74 7.90
CA VAL A 57 -4.81 13.13 7.78
C VAL A 57 -6.32 13.17 7.53
N LYS A 58 -6.92 14.35 7.69
CA LYS A 58 -8.34 14.60 7.35
C LYS A 58 -8.50 15.43 6.08
N GLU A 59 -7.50 16.22 5.73
CA GLU A 59 -7.47 17.12 4.57
C GLU A 59 -6.06 17.17 3.96
N GLY A 60 -5.98 17.44 2.66
CA GLY A 60 -4.73 17.48 1.89
C GLY A 60 -4.12 16.10 1.57
N SER A 61 -2.85 16.12 1.18
CA SER A 61 -2.10 14.91 0.81
C SER A 61 -1.72 14.07 2.03
N GLY A 62 -1.97 12.76 1.99
CA GLY A 62 -1.59 11.82 3.04
C GLY A 62 -2.37 10.52 3.04
N LEU A 63 -2.44 9.85 4.19
CA LEU A 63 -3.16 8.59 4.38
C LEU A 63 -4.60 8.85 4.85
N TYR A 64 -5.55 8.13 4.26
CA TYR A 64 -6.98 8.22 4.56
C TYR A 64 -7.54 6.86 4.95
N ALA A 65 -8.50 6.86 5.87
CA ALA A 65 -9.32 5.68 6.12
C ALA A 65 -10.23 5.41 4.92
N ASP A 66 -10.30 4.14 4.53
CA ASP A 66 -11.18 3.72 3.45
C ASP A 66 -12.65 3.68 3.92
N THR A 67 -13.58 4.09 3.06
CA THR A 67 -15.03 4.05 3.30
C THR A 67 -15.68 3.05 2.34
N ILE A 68 -16.96 2.72 2.55
CA ILE A 68 -17.69 1.83 1.64
C ILE A 68 -17.67 2.39 0.20
N GLU A 69 -17.74 3.71 0.06
CA GLU A 69 -17.74 4.39 -1.25
C GLU A 69 -16.38 4.30 -1.95
N THR A 70 -15.29 4.26 -1.19
CA THR A 70 -13.91 4.14 -1.72
C THR A 70 -13.35 2.71 -1.65
N GLY A 71 -14.19 1.74 -1.28
CA GLY A 71 -13.89 0.32 -1.42
C GLY A 71 -13.54 -0.44 -0.15
N LEU A 72 -13.84 0.09 1.04
CA LEU A 72 -13.78 -0.66 2.28
C LEU A 72 -14.67 -1.91 2.20
N ASN A 73 -14.07 -3.09 2.37
CA ASN A 73 -14.82 -4.33 2.52
C ASN A 73 -14.19 -5.22 3.62
N PRO A 74 -14.71 -5.18 4.85
CA PRO A 74 -14.15 -5.94 5.97
C PRO A 74 -14.12 -7.46 5.78
N LYS A 75 -14.90 -7.99 4.83
CA LYS A 75 -14.93 -9.43 4.51
C LYS A 75 -13.80 -9.86 3.57
N GLU A 76 -13.19 -8.91 2.86
CA GLU A 76 -12.12 -9.17 1.87
C GLU A 76 -10.75 -8.82 2.47
N PRO A 77 -9.90 -9.82 2.78
CA PRO A 77 -8.62 -9.61 3.50
C PRO A 77 -7.66 -8.63 2.83
N PHE A 78 -7.65 -8.61 1.49
CA PHE A 78 -6.79 -7.78 0.65
C PHE A 78 -7.48 -6.52 0.13
N SER A 79 -8.72 -6.24 0.55
CA SER A 79 -9.30 -4.92 0.34
C SER A 79 -8.60 -3.89 1.24
N SER A 80 -8.55 -2.65 0.76
CA SER A 80 -7.94 -1.54 1.50
C SER A 80 -8.77 -1.19 2.75
N LYS A 81 -8.04 -0.88 3.83
CA LYS A 81 -8.52 -0.25 5.05
C LYS A 81 -8.05 1.20 5.14
N TYR A 82 -6.87 1.48 4.60
CA TYR A 82 -6.33 2.83 4.44
C TYR A 82 -5.65 2.94 3.08
N TYR A 83 -5.72 4.10 2.43
CA TYR A 83 -5.03 4.38 1.17
C TYR A 83 -4.40 5.77 1.18
N PHE A 84 -3.34 5.97 0.40
CA PHE A 84 -2.74 7.29 0.22
C PHE A 84 -3.47 8.09 -0.87
N ARG A 85 -3.53 9.41 -0.71
CA ARG A 85 -4.11 10.34 -1.69
C ARG A 85 -3.31 11.65 -1.75
N GLY A 86 -3.42 12.35 -2.87
CA GLY A 86 -2.77 13.65 -3.10
C GLY A 86 -1.43 13.51 -3.82
N LYS A 87 -0.82 14.64 -4.18
CA LYS A 87 0.44 14.69 -4.95
C LYS A 87 1.67 14.44 -4.08
N ASP A 88 1.72 15.13 -2.94
CA ASP A 88 2.91 15.19 -2.08
C ASP A 88 2.73 14.31 -0.84
N VAL A 89 2.93 12.99 -1.03
CA VAL A 89 2.80 12.00 0.04
C VAL A 89 4.12 11.33 0.39
N ASN A 90 4.35 11.14 1.70
CA ASN A 90 5.49 10.41 2.26
C ASN A 90 5.19 8.91 2.37
N ASN A 91 5.10 8.22 1.22
CA ASN A 91 4.77 6.80 1.13
C ASN A 91 5.84 5.96 0.42
N TYR A 92 7.09 6.40 0.42
CA TYR A 92 8.21 5.64 -0.16
C TYR A 92 8.68 4.52 0.76
N LEU A 93 8.99 3.36 0.18
CA LEU A 93 9.55 2.21 0.86
C LEU A 93 10.75 1.67 0.10
N LEU A 94 11.84 1.41 0.82
CA LEU A 94 13.06 0.77 0.35
C LEU A 94 13.04 -0.71 0.75
N LEU A 95 13.20 -1.60 -0.22
CA LEU A 95 13.30 -3.03 -0.02
C LEU A 95 14.33 -3.60 -0.99
N ASP A 96 15.39 -4.23 -0.46
CA ASP A 96 16.44 -4.88 -1.24
C ASP A 96 17.02 -4.00 -2.36
N GLY A 97 17.38 -2.76 -2.01
CA GLY A 97 17.92 -1.78 -2.95
C GLY A 97 16.92 -1.22 -3.96
N LYS A 98 15.62 -1.52 -3.82
CA LYS A 98 14.55 -1.09 -4.71
C LYS A 98 13.57 -0.16 -4.01
N CYS A 99 13.07 0.81 -4.78
CA CYS A 99 12.12 1.79 -4.32
C CYS A 99 10.69 1.41 -4.72
N PHE A 100 9.78 1.59 -3.76
CA PHE A 100 8.37 1.32 -3.90
C PHE A 100 7.54 2.49 -3.38
N ARG A 101 6.33 2.65 -3.94
CA ARG A 101 5.25 3.43 -3.34
C ARG A 101 4.31 2.51 -2.55
N ILE A 102 3.96 2.89 -1.34
CA ILE A 102 2.89 2.23 -0.58
C ILE A 102 1.55 2.76 -1.09
N ILE A 103 0.72 1.86 -1.63
CA ILE A 103 -0.59 2.20 -2.19
C ILE A 103 -1.64 2.21 -1.08
N ASN A 104 -1.70 1.10 -0.34
CA ASN A 104 -2.71 0.91 0.70
C ASN A 104 -2.25 -0.04 1.82
N ILE A 105 -2.98 0.01 2.92
CA ILE A 105 -2.92 -0.92 4.04
C ILE A 105 -4.21 -1.74 4.00
N THR A 106 -4.11 -3.06 3.93
CA THR A 106 -5.28 -3.93 3.79
C THR A 106 -6.04 -4.14 5.11
N GLN A 107 -7.19 -4.80 5.05
CA GLN A 107 -7.94 -5.24 6.24
C GLN A 107 -7.09 -6.08 7.21
N LYS A 108 -6.16 -6.87 6.67
CA LYS A 108 -5.23 -7.68 7.46
C LYS A 108 -3.91 -6.99 7.78
N ASN A 109 -3.81 -5.68 7.57
CA ASN A 109 -2.60 -4.88 7.78
C ASN A 109 -1.41 -5.23 6.87
N ALA A 110 -1.64 -5.97 5.79
CA ALA A 110 -0.65 -6.12 4.72
C ALA A 110 -0.45 -4.77 4.01
N LEU A 111 0.73 -4.53 3.43
CA LEU A 111 0.98 -3.33 2.63
C LEU A 111 0.97 -3.71 1.15
N LYS A 112 0.10 -3.07 0.35
CA LYS A 112 0.19 -3.14 -1.12
C LYS A 112 1.22 -2.11 -1.57
N ILE A 113 2.28 -2.55 -2.25
CA ILE A 113 3.38 -1.68 -2.68
C ILE A 113 3.67 -1.83 -4.18
N MET A 114 3.98 -0.74 -4.86
CA MET A 114 4.29 -0.68 -6.28
C MET A 114 5.75 -0.31 -6.50
N TYR A 115 6.49 -1.13 -7.23
CA TYR A 115 7.87 -0.85 -7.62
C TYR A 115 7.92 0.40 -8.49
N ILE A 116 8.91 1.28 -8.28
CA ILE A 116 9.10 2.50 -9.07
C ILE A 116 10.53 2.67 -9.60
N GLY A 117 11.43 1.73 -9.30
CA GLY A 117 12.82 1.74 -9.80
C GLY A 117 13.84 1.38 -8.71
N ASP A 118 15.11 1.40 -9.08
CA ASP A 118 16.20 1.05 -8.17
C ASP A 118 16.66 2.27 -7.36
N SER A 119 16.97 2.03 -6.08
CA SER A 119 17.40 3.08 -5.15
C SER A 119 18.79 3.61 -5.49
N ASN A 120 19.04 4.88 -5.17
CA ASN A 120 20.35 5.49 -5.26
C ASN A 120 20.83 5.80 -3.83
N ASN A 121 21.97 5.21 -3.42
CA ASN A 121 22.54 5.38 -2.08
C ASN A 121 21.56 5.12 -0.92
N ASN A 122 20.74 4.06 -1.02
CA ASN A 122 19.68 3.72 -0.05
C ASN A 122 18.60 4.81 0.12
N THR A 123 18.44 5.68 -0.86
CA THR A 123 17.35 6.66 -0.93
C THR A 123 16.50 6.42 -2.17
N CYS A 124 15.27 6.91 -2.12
CA CYS A 124 14.36 6.95 -3.26
C CYS A 124 14.34 8.33 -3.92
N ASP A 125 15.42 9.09 -3.77
CA ASP A 125 15.70 10.26 -4.62
C ASP A 125 16.43 9.81 -5.88
N ASN A 126 16.14 10.47 -7.00
CA ASN A 126 16.82 10.25 -8.28
C ASN A 126 16.90 8.74 -8.63
N ILE A 127 15.74 8.09 -8.53
CA ILE A 127 15.57 6.65 -8.75
C ILE A 127 16.04 6.29 -10.17
N GLU A 128 16.77 5.19 -10.30
CA GLU A 128 17.09 4.63 -11.61
C GLU A 128 15.87 3.86 -12.12
N GLU A 129 15.08 4.49 -12.99
CA GLU A 129 13.89 3.89 -13.59
C GLU A 129 14.30 2.73 -14.52
N LYS A 130 13.74 1.54 -14.25
CA LYS A 130 13.89 0.33 -15.09
C LYS A 130 12.52 -0.21 -15.47
N PRO A 131 11.75 0.52 -16.28
CA PRO A 131 10.37 0.15 -16.58
C PRO A 131 10.32 -1.14 -17.40
N LEU A 132 9.34 -1.99 -17.07
CA LEU A 132 9.01 -3.16 -17.87
C LEU A 132 8.07 -2.72 -19.02
N MET A 133 8.65 -2.41 -20.18
CA MET A 133 7.88 -2.04 -21.37
C MET A 133 7.26 -3.27 -22.03
N VAL A 134 5.93 -3.37 -22.01
CA VAL A 134 5.24 -4.59 -22.46
C VAL A 134 3.91 -4.27 -23.14
N LYS A 135 3.51 -5.11 -24.10
CA LYS A 135 2.11 -5.20 -24.52
C LYS A 135 1.32 -5.91 -23.41
N TRP A 136 0.05 -5.59 -23.24
CA TRP A 136 -0.74 -6.32 -22.26
C TRP A 136 -0.80 -7.82 -22.60
N ASP A 137 -1.14 -8.14 -23.85
CA ASP A 137 -1.11 -9.50 -24.37
C ASP A 137 -0.76 -9.53 -25.86
N GLU A 138 0.16 -10.41 -26.24
CA GLU A 138 0.56 -10.59 -27.64
C GLU A 138 -0.48 -11.34 -28.48
N ASN A 139 -1.37 -12.11 -27.84
CA ASN A 139 -2.38 -12.91 -28.54
C ASN A 139 -3.72 -12.20 -28.73
N GLY A 140 -3.87 -10.96 -28.25
CA GLY A 140 -5.09 -10.18 -28.42
C GLY A 140 -6.17 -10.38 -27.36
N ASN A 141 -5.90 -11.14 -26.28
CA ASN A 141 -6.90 -11.40 -25.24
C ASN A 141 -6.60 -10.62 -23.96
N ASN A 142 -7.64 -10.16 -23.26
CA ASN A 142 -7.52 -9.44 -21.99
C ASN A 142 -7.62 -10.34 -20.74
N GLU A 143 -7.50 -11.65 -20.92
CA GLU A 143 -7.55 -12.62 -19.84
C GLU A 143 -6.23 -12.67 -19.05
N TRP A 144 -6.28 -12.29 -17.77
CA TRP A 144 -5.10 -12.16 -16.91
C TRP A 144 -4.24 -13.43 -16.88
N GLU A 145 -4.86 -14.60 -16.72
CA GLU A 145 -4.16 -15.87 -16.50
C GLU A 145 -3.22 -16.28 -17.63
N THR A 146 -3.61 -15.96 -18.86
CA THR A 146 -2.85 -16.28 -20.07
C THR A 146 -2.11 -15.09 -20.65
N SER A 147 -2.23 -13.92 -20.02
CA SER A 147 -1.67 -12.67 -20.54
C SER A 147 -0.15 -12.67 -20.56
N THR A 148 0.40 -12.02 -21.59
CA THR A 148 1.83 -11.77 -21.70
C THR A 148 2.36 -10.96 -20.51
N ILE A 149 1.61 -9.95 -20.05
CA ILE A 149 2.03 -9.10 -18.92
C ILE A 149 2.18 -9.90 -17.62
N LYS A 150 1.26 -10.83 -17.30
CA LYS A 150 1.38 -11.68 -16.11
C LYS A 150 2.68 -12.49 -16.13
N LYS A 151 2.99 -13.11 -17.27
CA LYS A 151 4.23 -13.88 -17.44
C LYS A 151 5.48 -13.00 -17.21
N GLN A 152 5.48 -11.77 -17.75
CA GLN A 152 6.60 -10.85 -17.55
C GLN A 152 6.74 -10.39 -16.09
N LEU A 153 5.64 -10.13 -15.40
CA LEU A 153 5.64 -9.81 -13.97
C LEU A 153 6.14 -10.97 -13.11
N GLU A 154 5.73 -12.20 -13.43
CA GLU A 154 6.19 -13.40 -12.74
C GLU A 154 7.70 -13.63 -12.95
N ASN A 155 8.21 -13.44 -14.17
CA ASN A 155 9.64 -13.46 -14.46
C ASN A 155 10.40 -12.38 -13.69
N TRP A 156 9.87 -11.15 -13.66
CA TRP A 156 10.46 -10.05 -12.89
C TRP A 156 10.54 -10.39 -11.40
N ALA A 157 9.47 -10.97 -10.82
CA ALA A 157 9.46 -11.36 -9.42
C ALA A 157 10.47 -12.48 -9.11
N GLU A 158 10.71 -13.39 -10.05
CA GLU A 158 11.74 -14.44 -9.94
C GLU A 158 13.17 -13.87 -10.02
N GLN A 159 13.45 -13.02 -11.02
CA GLN A 159 14.76 -12.40 -11.20
C GLN A 159 15.16 -11.53 -10.01
N ASN A 160 14.19 -10.91 -9.35
CA ASN A 160 14.40 -10.09 -8.17
C ASN A 160 14.27 -10.87 -6.85
N ASN A 161 14.29 -12.21 -6.90
CA ASN A 161 14.24 -13.10 -5.73
C ASN A 161 13.08 -12.83 -4.75
N LEU A 162 11.98 -12.22 -5.23
CA LEU A 162 10.86 -11.85 -4.36
C LEU A 162 10.12 -13.08 -3.83
N LYS A 163 10.12 -14.18 -4.60
CA LYS A 163 9.59 -15.49 -4.17
C LYS A 163 10.42 -16.13 -3.05
N ASN A 164 11.69 -15.75 -2.91
CA ASN A 164 12.62 -16.27 -1.90
C ASN A 164 12.63 -15.45 -0.60
N SER A 165 11.77 -14.44 -0.47
CA SER A 165 11.55 -13.68 0.76
C SER A 165 10.19 -13.99 1.39
N PRO A 166 9.92 -15.26 1.77
CA PRO A 166 8.62 -15.65 2.32
C PRO A 166 8.32 -14.97 3.66
N TYR A 167 9.31 -14.33 4.29
CA TYR A 167 9.13 -13.59 5.54
C TYR A 167 8.65 -12.15 5.32
N VAL A 168 8.79 -11.62 4.11
CA VAL A 168 8.47 -10.23 3.79
C VAL A 168 7.30 -10.11 2.82
N ILE A 169 7.33 -10.88 1.73
CA ILE A 169 6.31 -10.85 0.67
C ILE A 169 5.36 -12.05 0.82
N GLN A 170 4.10 -11.88 0.41
CA GLN A 170 3.09 -12.94 0.46
C GLN A 170 2.26 -13.03 -0.82
N ASN A 171 1.67 -14.21 -1.03
CA ASN A 171 0.56 -14.36 -1.97
C ASN A 171 -0.61 -13.50 -1.53
N ALA A 172 -1.29 -12.89 -2.49
CA ALA A 172 -2.48 -12.10 -2.26
C ALA A 172 -3.58 -12.47 -3.25
N THR A 173 -4.82 -12.18 -2.85
CA THR A 173 -5.96 -12.16 -3.77
C THR A 173 -5.97 -10.82 -4.50
N TRP A 174 -5.82 -10.88 -5.80
CA TRP A 174 -5.89 -9.74 -6.72
C TRP A 174 -7.26 -9.66 -7.36
N PHE A 175 -7.76 -8.45 -7.53
CA PHE A 175 -9.05 -8.19 -8.18
C PHE A 175 -8.83 -7.89 -9.66
N ILE A 176 -9.26 -8.79 -10.53
CA ILE A 176 -9.03 -8.74 -11.99
C ILE A 176 -10.32 -8.55 -12.80
N GLY A 177 -11.44 -8.28 -12.12
CA GLY A 177 -12.73 -8.07 -12.76
C GLY A 177 -12.73 -6.89 -13.73
N GLY A 178 -13.70 -6.93 -14.66
CA GLY A 178 -13.79 -5.96 -15.75
C GLY A 178 -14.51 -4.68 -15.35
N VAL A 179 -13.92 -3.52 -15.65
CA VAL A 179 -14.45 -2.18 -15.35
C VAL A 179 -15.12 -1.57 -16.58
N GLN A 180 -16.21 -0.83 -16.37
CA GLN A 180 -17.15 -0.44 -17.42
C GLN A 180 -16.65 0.73 -18.29
N PHE A 181 -16.68 0.56 -19.62
CA PHE A 181 -16.21 1.54 -20.61
C PHE A 181 -17.30 2.45 -21.18
N PHE A 182 -18.59 2.18 -20.95
CA PHE A 182 -19.70 3.02 -21.45
C PHE A 182 -20.76 3.25 -20.39
N GLU A 183 -21.38 4.44 -20.40
CA GLU A 183 -22.31 4.97 -19.38
C GLU A 183 -21.67 5.27 -18.01
N GLY A 184 -20.47 4.74 -17.74
CA GLY A 184 -19.63 5.04 -16.58
C GLY A 184 -20.25 4.63 -15.24
N GLY A 185 -19.56 3.78 -14.47
CA GLY A 185 -19.90 3.55 -13.07
C GLY A 185 -19.37 4.67 -12.18
N SER A 186 -19.91 4.82 -10.97
CA SER A 186 -19.18 5.54 -9.92
C SER A 186 -17.89 4.78 -9.55
N LEU A 187 -16.95 5.40 -8.86
CA LEU A 187 -15.80 4.71 -8.26
C LEU A 187 -16.24 3.47 -7.45
N THR A 188 -17.35 3.56 -6.73
CA THR A 188 -17.91 2.44 -5.97
C THR A 188 -18.38 1.31 -6.87
N ASP A 189 -18.93 1.62 -8.05
CA ASP A 189 -19.37 0.62 -9.00
C ASP A 189 -18.19 -0.03 -9.73
N ASP A 190 -17.18 0.75 -10.09
CA ASP A 190 -15.92 0.22 -10.62
C ASP A 190 -15.32 -0.79 -9.63
N ILE A 191 -15.18 -0.41 -8.35
CA ILE A 191 -14.67 -1.30 -7.30
C ILE A 191 -15.52 -2.57 -7.14
N LYS A 192 -16.85 -2.46 -7.21
CA LYS A 192 -17.71 -3.65 -7.19
C LYS A 192 -17.39 -4.57 -8.36
N LYS A 193 -17.26 -4.02 -9.57
CA LYS A 193 -16.99 -4.76 -10.80
C LYS A 193 -15.58 -5.37 -10.85
N GLU A 194 -14.59 -4.70 -10.27
CA GLU A 194 -13.24 -5.26 -10.09
C GLU A 194 -13.28 -6.56 -9.26
N ARG A 195 -14.21 -6.64 -8.29
CA ARG A 195 -14.28 -7.71 -7.28
C ARG A 195 -15.32 -8.78 -7.59
N SER A 196 -16.42 -8.42 -8.23
CA SER A 196 -17.52 -9.33 -8.55
C SER A 196 -18.03 -9.13 -9.98
N SER A 197 -18.36 -10.24 -10.63
CA SER A 197 -18.94 -10.25 -11.97
C SER A 197 -20.25 -11.02 -11.97
N ASN A 198 -21.21 -10.52 -12.74
CA ASN A 198 -22.48 -11.21 -12.99
C ASN A 198 -22.38 -12.21 -14.16
N LEU A 199 -21.20 -12.35 -14.79
CA LEU A 199 -21.03 -13.04 -16.08
C LEU A 199 -20.38 -14.43 -15.98
N ASN A 200 -20.36 -15.07 -14.80
CA ASN A 200 -19.60 -16.32 -14.57
C ASN A 200 -18.09 -16.19 -14.89
N GLU A 201 -17.56 -14.97 -14.89
CA GLU A 201 -16.16 -14.70 -15.16
C GLU A 201 -15.33 -14.70 -13.86
N LYS A 202 -14.07 -15.11 -13.98
CA LYS A 202 -13.12 -15.08 -12.86
C LYS A 202 -12.75 -13.63 -12.54
N THR A 203 -13.11 -13.15 -11.36
CA THR A 203 -12.77 -11.79 -10.90
C THR A 203 -11.59 -11.72 -9.95
N THR A 204 -11.01 -12.87 -9.59
CA THR A 204 -9.89 -12.92 -8.66
C THR A 204 -8.77 -13.82 -9.15
N TYR A 205 -7.52 -13.40 -8.94
CA TYR A 205 -6.31 -14.19 -9.13
C TYR A 205 -5.56 -14.29 -7.79
N VAL A 206 -4.92 -15.43 -7.50
CA VAL A 206 -4.07 -15.57 -6.31
C VAL A 206 -2.62 -15.72 -6.76
N GLY A 207 -1.76 -14.80 -6.30
CA GLY A 207 -0.34 -14.82 -6.65
C GLY A 207 0.47 -13.75 -5.92
N VAL A 208 1.78 -13.76 -6.15
CA VAL A 208 2.74 -12.87 -5.47
C VAL A 208 2.75 -11.46 -6.05
N VAL A 209 2.52 -11.34 -7.35
CA VAL A 209 2.72 -10.10 -8.12
C VAL A 209 1.50 -9.80 -8.97
N GLY A 210 1.21 -8.51 -9.14
CA GLY A 210 0.15 -7.99 -9.99
C GLY A 210 0.45 -6.56 -10.42
N LEU A 211 -0.61 -5.82 -10.72
CA LEU A 211 -0.56 -4.39 -11.03
C LEU A 211 -1.51 -3.62 -10.11
N ILE A 212 -1.50 -2.30 -10.20
CA ILE A 212 -2.52 -1.51 -9.52
C ILE A 212 -3.88 -1.74 -10.17
N ASN A 213 -4.94 -1.62 -9.38
CA ASN A 213 -6.29 -1.57 -9.90
C ASN A 213 -6.58 -0.18 -10.45
N THR A 214 -7.57 -0.06 -11.35
CA THR A 214 -8.12 1.24 -11.77
C THR A 214 -8.54 2.08 -10.57
N SER A 215 -9.20 1.46 -9.59
CA SER A 215 -9.62 2.12 -8.36
C SER A 215 -8.46 2.60 -7.47
N ASP A 216 -7.28 1.97 -7.53
CA ASP A 216 -6.12 2.48 -6.79
C ASP A 216 -5.68 3.84 -7.36
N TYR A 217 -5.66 3.99 -8.69
CA TYR A 217 -5.32 5.24 -9.35
C TYR A 217 -6.37 6.33 -9.08
N LEU A 218 -7.66 6.02 -9.23
CA LEU A 218 -8.75 6.97 -8.98
C LEU A 218 -8.76 7.51 -7.54
N LYS A 219 -8.33 6.71 -6.57
CA LYS A 219 -8.25 7.08 -5.15
C LYS A 219 -6.99 7.84 -4.78
N ALA A 220 -5.93 7.73 -5.58
CA ALA A 220 -4.65 8.36 -5.30
C ALA A 220 -4.65 9.88 -5.54
N ASN A 221 -5.67 10.42 -6.21
CA ASN A 221 -5.85 11.86 -6.37
C ASN A 221 -6.28 12.54 -5.06
N ASP A 222 -5.92 13.82 -4.85
CA ASP A 222 -6.24 14.58 -3.62
C ASP A 222 -7.75 14.53 -3.27
N LYS A 223 -8.59 14.55 -4.30
CA LYS A 223 -10.00 14.15 -4.20
C LYS A 223 -10.19 12.85 -4.99
N PRO A 224 -10.68 11.77 -4.36
CA PRO A 224 -11.00 10.56 -5.10
C PRO A 224 -11.94 10.86 -6.27
N CYS A 225 -11.65 10.27 -7.41
CA CYS A 225 -12.46 10.43 -8.61
C CYS A 225 -13.73 9.57 -8.54
N PHE A 226 -14.72 10.07 -7.78
CA PHE A 226 -15.98 9.37 -7.53
C PHE A 226 -16.81 9.11 -8.79
N GLU A 227 -16.56 9.86 -9.85
CA GLU A 227 -17.21 9.68 -11.14
C GLU A 227 -16.76 8.43 -11.90
N GLY A 228 -15.70 7.75 -11.44
CA GLY A 228 -15.22 6.48 -11.98
C GLY A 228 -14.25 6.63 -13.17
N THR A 229 -13.82 5.48 -13.68
CA THR A 229 -12.73 5.31 -14.64
C THR A 229 -13.03 5.96 -15.98
N PHE A 230 -14.24 5.74 -16.52
CA PHE A 230 -14.63 6.25 -17.84
C PHE A 230 -14.75 7.79 -17.90
N LYS A 231 -15.07 8.44 -16.78
CA LYS A 231 -15.29 9.89 -16.71
C LYS A 231 -14.02 10.67 -16.39
N ASP A 232 -12.88 9.99 -16.26
CA ASP A 232 -11.60 10.66 -16.12
C ASP A 232 -11.22 11.32 -17.45
N ILE A 233 -11.30 12.64 -17.51
CA ILE A 233 -10.86 13.47 -18.64
C ILE A 233 -9.53 14.17 -18.30
N GLY A 234 -8.77 13.66 -17.32
CA GLY A 234 -7.47 14.17 -16.90
C GLY A 234 -7.43 14.72 -15.48
N GLN A 235 -8.58 15.04 -14.89
CA GLN A 235 -8.69 15.60 -13.54
C GLN A 235 -8.19 14.63 -12.46
N CYS A 236 -8.16 13.33 -12.74
CA CYS A 236 -7.65 12.33 -11.81
C CYS A 236 -6.13 12.24 -11.79
N GLY A 237 -5.44 12.84 -12.77
CA GLY A 237 -3.98 12.87 -12.86
C GLY A 237 -3.31 14.07 -12.18
N GLU A 238 -3.97 15.23 -12.07
CA GLU A 238 -3.32 16.50 -11.68
C GLU A 238 -2.69 16.50 -10.28
N ASN A 239 -3.37 15.89 -9.30
CA ASN A 239 -2.94 15.86 -7.89
C ASN A 239 -2.83 14.43 -7.35
N ASN A 240 -2.23 13.56 -8.16
CA ASN A 240 -2.18 12.13 -7.93
C ASN A 240 -0.73 11.65 -7.82
N TYR A 241 -0.31 11.12 -6.67
CA TYR A 241 1.07 10.64 -6.48
C TYR A 241 1.44 9.41 -7.33
N LEU A 242 0.45 8.71 -7.90
CA LEU A 242 0.68 7.62 -8.85
C LEU A 242 0.81 8.13 -10.29
N ASN A 243 0.48 9.39 -10.57
CA ASN A 243 0.81 10.00 -11.86
C ASN A 243 2.30 10.34 -11.89
N ASN A 244 3.06 9.53 -12.63
CA ASN A 244 4.49 9.70 -12.88
C ASN A 244 4.76 10.28 -14.29
N GLU A 245 3.74 10.85 -14.92
CA GLU A 245 3.82 11.40 -16.28
C GLU A 245 4.21 10.37 -17.36
N LYS A 246 3.93 9.08 -17.11
CA LYS A 246 4.12 7.97 -18.05
C LYS A 246 2.82 7.23 -18.30
N SER A 247 2.77 6.52 -19.43
CA SER A 247 1.67 5.60 -19.72
C SER A 247 1.99 4.22 -19.16
N PHE A 248 1.08 3.66 -18.38
CA PHE A 248 1.27 2.35 -17.75
C PHE A 248 -0.02 1.55 -17.63
N TRP A 249 0.13 0.23 -17.61
CA TRP A 249 -0.98 -0.70 -17.53
C TRP A 249 -1.56 -0.82 -16.11
N THR A 250 -2.89 -0.95 -16.02
CA THR A 250 -3.59 -1.34 -14.77
C THR A 250 -4.06 -2.79 -14.86
N MET A 251 -4.48 -3.38 -13.74
CA MET A 251 -4.84 -4.79 -13.68
C MET A 251 -6.18 -5.15 -14.36
N ASN A 252 -7.05 -4.16 -14.58
CA ASN A 252 -8.47 -4.40 -14.84
C ASN A 252 -8.79 -4.40 -16.33
N LYS A 253 -9.42 -5.49 -16.80
CA LYS A 253 -9.96 -5.57 -18.15
C LYS A 253 -11.14 -4.63 -18.35
N THR A 254 -11.52 -4.39 -19.59
CA THR A 254 -12.77 -3.69 -19.90
C THR A 254 -13.96 -4.65 -19.81
N TYR A 255 -15.03 -4.25 -19.14
CA TYR A 255 -16.25 -5.06 -19.00
C TYR A 255 -16.90 -5.31 -20.37
N ASN A 256 -17.34 -6.55 -20.63
CA ASN A 256 -17.94 -6.98 -21.91
C ASN A 256 -17.03 -6.78 -23.14
N ASP A 257 -15.72 -6.68 -22.94
CA ASP A 257 -14.73 -6.60 -24.00
C ASP A 257 -13.70 -7.72 -23.75
N VAL A 258 -13.15 -8.29 -24.82
CA VAL A 258 -12.16 -9.39 -24.75
C VAL A 258 -10.76 -8.96 -25.21
N GLU A 259 -10.63 -7.75 -25.77
CA GLU A 259 -9.40 -7.25 -26.39
C GLU A 259 -8.88 -5.97 -25.72
N ARG A 260 -9.61 -5.43 -24.74
CA ARG A 260 -9.25 -4.17 -24.08
C ARG A 260 -9.05 -4.25 -22.57
N VAL A 261 -8.13 -3.42 -22.09
CA VAL A 261 -7.73 -3.28 -20.69
C VAL A 261 -7.55 -1.81 -20.36
N TRP A 262 -7.80 -1.45 -19.11
CA TRP A 262 -7.59 -0.08 -18.65
C TRP A 262 -6.11 0.22 -18.44
N ALA A 263 -5.69 1.39 -18.90
CA ALA A 263 -4.35 1.92 -18.73
C ALA A 263 -4.44 3.38 -18.28
N VAL A 264 -3.45 3.82 -17.52
CA VAL A 264 -3.19 5.24 -17.35
C VAL A 264 -2.39 5.67 -18.57
N GLU A 265 -2.88 6.65 -19.32
CA GLU A 265 -2.25 7.14 -20.53
C GLU A 265 -1.97 8.63 -20.43
N ARG A 266 -0.73 9.00 -20.74
CA ARG A 266 -0.36 10.38 -21.06
C ARG A 266 -0.68 10.66 -22.52
N THR A 267 -1.56 11.62 -22.77
CA THR A 267 -2.06 11.94 -24.11
C THR A 267 -2.39 13.42 -24.25
N LEU A 268 -2.54 13.89 -25.49
CA LEU A 268 -3.08 15.21 -25.81
C LEU A 268 -4.59 15.09 -25.98
N ILE A 269 -5.34 15.93 -25.27
CA ILE A 269 -6.79 16.11 -25.47
C ILE A 269 -7.10 17.52 -25.92
N GLU A 270 -8.18 17.69 -26.67
CA GLU A 270 -8.64 19.01 -27.10
C GLU A 270 -9.67 19.56 -26.11
N ILE A 271 -9.36 20.70 -25.49
CA ILE A 271 -10.26 21.45 -24.60
C ILE A 271 -10.32 22.88 -25.14
N ASP A 272 -11.52 23.35 -25.49
CA ASP A 272 -11.75 24.70 -26.01
C ASP A 272 -10.82 25.07 -27.19
N ASP A 273 -10.74 24.20 -28.20
CA ASP A 273 -9.88 24.33 -29.39
C ASP A 273 -8.37 24.40 -29.09
N LYS A 274 -7.94 23.87 -27.94
CA LYS A 274 -6.52 23.78 -27.54
C LYS A 274 -6.13 22.37 -27.16
N GLU A 275 -4.99 21.91 -27.67
CA GLU A 275 -4.37 20.67 -27.21
C GLU A 275 -3.75 20.88 -25.83
N VAL A 276 -4.21 20.07 -24.87
CA VAL A 276 -3.71 20.02 -23.50
C VAL A 276 -3.16 18.64 -23.26
N GLU A 277 -1.89 18.57 -22.84
CA GLU A 277 -1.28 17.34 -22.37
C GLU A 277 -1.83 16.97 -20.99
N THR A 278 -2.32 15.74 -20.86
CA THR A 278 -2.91 15.25 -19.62
C THR A 278 -2.64 13.77 -19.42
N THR A 279 -2.90 13.28 -18.21
CA THR A 279 -2.84 11.86 -17.86
C THR A 279 -4.22 11.40 -17.43
N LEU A 280 -4.78 10.42 -18.13
CA LEU A 280 -6.13 9.92 -17.83
C LEU A 280 -6.25 8.40 -18.01
N LEU A 281 -7.25 7.81 -17.36
CA LEU A 281 -7.57 6.38 -17.51
C LEU A 281 -8.31 6.10 -18.83
N GLN A 282 -7.74 5.27 -19.69
CA GLN A 282 -8.34 4.85 -20.95
C GLN A 282 -8.39 3.34 -21.12
N SER A 283 -9.45 2.87 -21.78
CA SER A 283 -9.52 1.49 -22.29
C SER A 283 -8.72 1.37 -23.57
N LYS A 284 -7.76 0.44 -23.58
CA LYS A 284 -6.76 0.29 -24.64
C LYS A 284 -6.69 -1.14 -25.14
N TYR A 285 -6.51 -1.28 -26.45
CA TYR A 285 -6.26 -2.57 -27.07
C TYR A 285 -4.98 -3.21 -26.54
N VAL A 286 -5.08 -4.48 -26.16
CA VAL A 286 -3.99 -5.23 -25.51
C VAL A 286 -2.77 -5.46 -26.40
N THR A 287 -2.95 -5.43 -27.72
CA THR A 287 -1.90 -5.70 -28.72
C THR A 287 -1.28 -4.47 -29.35
N ASN A 288 -1.96 -3.32 -29.30
CA ASN A 288 -1.55 -2.14 -30.07
C ASN A 288 -0.52 -1.27 -29.34
N ASN A 289 -0.61 -1.24 -28.01
CA ASN A 289 0.18 -0.34 -27.18
C ASN A 289 1.28 -1.09 -26.43
N LYS A 290 2.43 -0.45 -26.27
CA LYS A 290 3.49 -0.87 -25.34
C LYS A 290 3.58 0.18 -24.26
N PHE A 291 3.13 -0.17 -23.06
CA PHE A 291 3.20 0.71 -21.89
C PHE A 291 4.07 0.09 -20.82
N GLU A 292 4.38 0.90 -19.82
CA GLU A 292 5.12 0.46 -18.66
C GLU A 292 4.23 -0.47 -17.82
N ALA A 293 4.81 -1.53 -17.28
CA ALA A 293 4.22 -2.36 -16.25
C ALA A 293 4.97 -2.10 -14.95
N TYR A 294 4.26 -1.61 -13.94
CA TYR A 294 4.81 -1.39 -12.60
C TYR A 294 4.42 -2.55 -11.68
N PRO A 295 5.35 -3.47 -11.36
CA PRO A 295 5.05 -4.60 -10.51
C PRO A 295 4.54 -4.17 -9.15
N VAL A 296 3.45 -4.79 -8.71
CA VAL A 296 2.87 -4.59 -7.38
C VAL A 296 2.96 -5.89 -6.60
N VAL A 297 3.32 -5.79 -5.32
CA VAL A 297 3.38 -6.94 -4.40
C VAL A 297 2.72 -6.58 -3.06
N TYR A 298 2.43 -7.60 -2.25
CA TYR A 298 1.96 -7.42 -0.88
C TYR A 298 3.02 -7.81 0.14
N LEU A 299 3.30 -6.89 1.04
CA LEU A 299 4.09 -7.15 2.23
C LEU A 299 3.22 -7.73 3.37
N LYS A 300 3.81 -8.56 4.22
CA LYS A 300 3.15 -9.14 5.40
C LYS A 300 2.83 -8.11 6.49
N GLU A 301 1.89 -8.45 7.36
CA GLU A 301 1.32 -7.57 8.38
C GLU A 301 2.19 -7.33 9.62
N ASN A 302 3.13 -8.23 9.88
CA ASN A 302 3.95 -8.26 11.10
C ASN A 302 5.36 -7.69 10.89
N LEU A 303 5.55 -6.91 9.84
CA LEU A 303 6.82 -6.27 9.54
C LEU A 303 7.03 -5.05 10.44
N ILE A 304 8.28 -4.72 10.70
CA ILE A 304 8.66 -3.54 11.48
C ILE A 304 9.35 -2.54 10.55
N LEU A 305 8.90 -1.29 10.53
CA LEU A 305 9.48 -0.24 9.68
C LEU A 305 10.28 0.78 10.49
N LYS A 306 11.37 1.27 9.89
CA LYS A 306 12.02 2.54 10.24
C LYS A 306 11.91 3.52 9.06
N GLY A 307 12.33 4.77 9.25
CA GLY A 307 12.17 5.84 8.26
C GLY A 307 10.89 6.65 8.43
N LYS A 308 10.71 7.63 7.54
CA LYS A 308 9.58 8.58 7.53
C LYS A 308 8.71 8.47 6.28
N GLY A 309 9.15 7.70 5.28
CA GLY A 309 8.44 7.53 4.02
C GLY A 309 8.70 8.63 3.00
N SER A 310 9.63 9.57 3.23
CA SER A 310 10.06 10.52 2.19
C SER A 310 11.07 9.87 1.25
N THR A 311 11.39 10.52 0.12
CA THR A 311 12.41 10.00 -0.79
C THR A 311 13.80 9.91 -0.16
N GLN A 312 14.20 10.89 0.66
CA GLN A 312 15.48 10.88 1.39
C GLN A 312 15.49 9.91 2.58
N GLN A 313 14.32 9.66 3.18
CA GLN A 313 14.16 8.82 4.38
C GLN A 313 13.01 7.82 4.16
N PRO A 314 13.14 6.92 3.16
CA PRO A 314 12.08 5.99 2.84
C PRO A 314 11.83 5.06 4.03
N TYR A 315 10.64 4.47 4.08
CA TYR A 315 10.43 3.38 5.01
C TYR A 315 11.33 2.20 4.64
N TYR A 316 11.91 1.53 5.63
CA TYR A 316 12.67 0.30 5.38
C TYR A 316 12.38 -0.71 6.48
N ILE A 317 12.42 -1.98 6.12
CA ILE A 317 12.11 -3.07 7.03
C ILE A 317 13.31 -3.31 7.95
N ILE A 318 13.04 -3.50 9.24
CA ILE A 318 14.05 -3.88 10.23
C ILE A 318 13.72 -5.23 10.86
N GLY A 319 14.76 -6.00 11.13
CA GLY A 319 14.68 -7.35 11.68
C GLY A 319 15.56 -8.29 10.87
N ASP A 320 16.15 -9.28 11.54
CA ASP A 320 16.87 -10.36 10.87
C ASP A 320 15.83 -11.20 10.10
N TYR A 321 15.70 -10.93 8.81
CA TYR A 321 15.02 -11.82 7.86
C TYR A 321 16.04 -12.77 7.21
N GLU A 322 17.18 -12.96 7.88
CA GLU A 322 18.18 -13.96 7.52
C GLU A 322 17.75 -15.34 8.01
N LYS A 323 18.12 -16.33 7.19
CA LYS A 323 17.76 -17.75 7.24
C LYS A 323 18.18 -18.46 8.52
#